data_AF-A0AAW8U2K7-F1
#
_entry.id   AF-A0AAW8U2K7-F1
#
_cell.length_a   1.000
_cell.length_b   1.000
_cell.length_c   1.000
_cell.angle_alpha   90.00
_cell.angle_beta   90.00
_cell.angle_gamma   90.00
#
_symmetry.space_group_name_H-M   'P 1'
#
loop_
_entity.id
_entity.type
_entity.pdbx_description
1 polymer ?
#
loop_
_entity_poly.entity_id
_entity_poly.type
_entity_poly.pdbx_seq_one_letter_code
_entity_poly.pdbx_strand_id
1 'polypeptide(L)' 'MSRYELTELLSAKKSLESTLRKIEQAVLSLEEKQKNGKNLKSQITLSKERIKALTLAVELINAEIKKVS' A
#
# COMPACT_ATOMS: atom_id res chain seq x y z
N MET A 1 -10.70 25.26 -3.58
CA MET A 1 -11.07 24.11 -4.44
C MET A 1 -10.00 23.05 -4.25
N SER A 2 -10.38 21.79 -4.01
CA SER A 2 -9.44 20.67 -4.05
C SER A 2 -8.74 20.64 -5.41
N ARG A 3 -7.45 20.29 -5.45
CA ARG A 3 -6.69 20.15 -6.70
C ARG A 3 -7.15 18.95 -7.54
N TYR A 4 -7.93 18.04 -6.96
CA TYR A 4 -8.31 16.76 -7.54
C TYR A 4 -9.82 16.56 -7.50
N GLU A 5 -10.36 15.95 -8.55
CA GLU A 5 -11.76 15.56 -8.66
C GLU A 5 -12.05 14.31 -7.81
N LEU A 6 -13.30 14.16 -7.35
CA LEU A 6 -13.72 13.00 -6.55
C LEU A 6 -13.43 11.66 -7.27
N THR A 7 -13.65 11.61 -8.58
CA THR A 7 -13.40 10.42 -9.40
C THR A 7 -11.93 10.05 -9.47
N GLU A 8 -11.03 11.04 -9.53
CA GLU A 8 -9.59 10.83 -9.49
C GLU A 8 -9.15 10.27 -8.14
N LEU A 9 -9.66 10.84 -7.05
CA LEU A 9 -9.36 10.37 -5.68
C LEU A 9 -9.84 8.94 -5.45
N LEU A 10 -11.06 8.59 -5.91
CA LEU A 10 -11.59 7.23 -5.81
C LEU A 10 -10.77 6.22 -6.64
N SER A 11 -10.37 6.60 -7.85
CA SER A 11 -9.51 5.78 -8.72
C SER A 11 -8.13 5.56 -8.07
N ALA A 12 -7.51 6.63 -7.55
CA ALA A 12 -6.23 6.56 -6.86
C ALA A 12 -6.30 5.66 -5.63
N LYS A 13 -7.34 5.81 -4.80
CA LYS A 13 -7.58 4.93 -3.63
C LYS A 13 -7.64 3.46 -4.04
N LYS A 14 -8.44 3.11 -5.05
CA LYS A 14 -8.57 1.73 -5.54
C LYS A 14 -7.23 1.16 -6.01
N SER A 15 -6.43 1.97 -6.70
CA SER A 15 -5.09 1.59 -7.16
C SER A 15 -4.13 1.32 -5.99
N LEU A 16 -4.12 2.20 -4.98
CA LEU A 16 -3.30 2.02 -3.77
C LEU A 16 -3.71 0.79 -2.97
N GLU A 17 -5.01 0.56 -2.76
CA GLU A 17 -5.52 -0.62 -2.06
C GLU A 17 -5.17 -1.93 -2.80
N SER A 18 -5.25 -1.93 -4.14
CA SER A 18 -4.81 -3.08 -4.95
C SER A 18 -3.30 -3.34 -4.80
N THR A 19 -2.50 -2.27 -4.80
CA THR A 19 -1.05 -2.35 -4.63
C THR A 19 -0.69 -2.84 -3.23
N LEU A 20 -1.35 -2.33 -2.19
CA LEU A 20 -1.18 -2.74 -0.80
C LEU A 20 -1.38 -4.26 -0.65
N ARG A 21 -2.51 -4.79 -1.14
CA ARG A 21 -2.80 -6.23 -1.11
C ARG A 21 -1.73 -7.07 -1.81
N LYS A 22 -1.21 -6.61 -2.94
CA LYS A 22 -0.14 -7.32 -3.68
C LYS A 22 1.16 -7.36 -2.87
N ILE A 23 1.52 -6.27 -2.19
CA ILE A 23 2.73 -6.24 -1.36
C ILE A 23 2.56 -7.12 -0.13
N GLU A 24 1.38 -7.14 0.50
CA GLU A 24 1.08 -8.05 1.62
C GLU A 24 1.28 -9.52 1.21
N GLN A 25 0.75 -9.93 0.06
CA GLN A 25 0.95 -11.29 -0.46
C GLN A 25 2.43 -11.57 -0.81
N ALA A 26 3.13 -10.58 -1.36
CA ALA A 26 4.56 -10.71 -1.63
C ALA A 26 5.37 -10.90 -0.34
N VAL A 27 5.02 -10.20 0.75
CA VAL A 27 5.66 -10.37 2.07
C VAL A 27 5.49 -11.80 2.58
N LEU A 28 4.28 -12.38 2.48
CA LEU A 28 4.05 -13.77 2.88
C LEU A 28 4.97 -14.74 2.13
N SER A 29 5.07 -14.60 0.80
CA SER A 29 5.99 -15.41 -0.02
C SER A 29 7.47 -15.21 0.34
N LEU A 30 7.87 -13.97 0.64
CA LEU A 30 9.24 -13.66 1.06
C LEU A 30 9.56 -14.28 2.42
N GLU A 31 8.64 -14.23 3.37
CA GLU A 31 8.78 -14.83 4.70
C GLU A 31 8.87 -16.36 4.63
N GLU A 32 8.08 -17.02 3.77
CA GLU A 32 8.21 -18.47 3.51
C GLU A 32 9.58 -18.82 2.92
N LYS A 33 10.02 -18.07 1.90
CA LYS A 33 11.35 -18.26 1.30
C LYS A 33 12.48 -18.03 2.31
N GLN A 34 12.32 -17.08 3.23
CA GLN A 34 13.24 -16.83 4.33
C GLN A 34 13.30 -18.02 5.30
N LYS A 35 12.15 -18.58 5.68
CA LYS A 35 12.07 -19.79 6.53
C LYS A 35 12.75 -21.00 5.87
N ASN A 36 12.69 -21.09 4.54
CA ASN A 36 13.35 -22.14 3.74
C ASN A 36 14.85 -21.88 3.48
N GLY A 37 15.49 -20.95 4.19
CA GLY A 37 16.94 -20.75 4.17
C GLY A 37 17.46 -19.69 3.19
N LYS A 38 16.59 -18.99 2.43
CA LYS A 38 17.04 -17.84 1.62
C LYS A 38 17.24 -16.61 2.51
N ASN A 39 18.29 -15.81 2.29
CA ASN A 39 18.44 -14.54 2.99
C ASN A 39 17.70 -13.41 2.25
N LEU A 40 16.51 -13.08 2.75
CA LEU A 40 15.58 -12.08 2.22
C LEU A 40 15.16 -11.04 3.26
N LYS A 41 15.90 -10.93 4.38
CA LYS A 41 15.57 -10.06 5.51
C LYS A 41 15.38 -8.60 5.07
N SER A 42 16.28 -8.08 4.24
CA SER A 42 16.20 -6.71 3.73
C SER A 42 14.97 -6.48 2.86
N GLN A 43 14.62 -7.44 2.00
CA GLN A 43 13.46 -7.38 1.13
C GLN A 43 12.16 -7.40 1.94
N ILE A 44 12.09 -8.23 2.99
CA ILE A 44 10.96 -8.27 3.93
C ILE A 44 10.83 -6.93 4.65
N THR A 45 11.91 -6.39 5.22
CA THR A 45 11.90 -5.10 5.91
C THR A 45 11.39 -3.98 5.00
N LEU A 46 11.98 -3.84 3.81
CA LEU A 46 11.59 -2.81 2.85
C LEU A 46 10.13 -2.97 2.38
N SER A 47 9.64 -4.20 2.26
CA SER A 47 8.25 -4.46 1.86
C SER A 47 7.26 -4.09 2.96
N LYS A 48 7.61 -4.36 4.23
CA LYS A 48 6.83 -3.93 5.40
C LYS A 48 6.80 -2.41 5.54
N GLU A 49 7.90 -1.72 5.24
CA GLU A 49 7.93 -0.25 5.20
C GLU A 49 7.04 0.31 4.10
N ARG A 50 7.03 -0.29 2.91
CA ARG A 50 6.12 0.09 1.82
C ARG A 50 4.65 -0.10 2.19
N ILE A 51 4.31 -1.19 2.88
CA ILE A 51 2.95 -1.40 3.41
C ILE A 51 2.54 -0.22 4.28
N LYS A 52 3.36 0.16 5.26
CA LYS A 52 3.08 1.30 6.15
C LYS A 52 2.86 2.60 5.37
N ALA A 53 3.73 2.88 4.39
CA ALA A 53 3.62 4.08 3.56
C ALA A 53 2.33 4.08 2.70
N LEU A 54 1.97 2.94 2.11
CA LEU A 54 0.75 2.81 1.31
C LEU A 54 -0.52 2.91 2.17
N THR A 55 -0.51 2.33 3.37
CA THR A 55 -1.60 2.48 4.34
C THR A 55 -1.82 3.95 4.67
N LEU A 56 -0.76 4.70 4.99
CA LEU A 56 -0.84 6.13 5.23
C LEU A 56 -1.39 6.89 4.00
N ALA A 57 -0.93 6.54 2.79
CA ALA A 57 -1.43 7.16 1.56
C ALA A 57 -2.94 6.92 1.36
N VAL A 58 -3.43 5.71 1.63
CA VAL A 58 -4.87 5.38 1.57
C VAL A 58 -5.67 6.19 2.59
N GLU A 59 -5.17 6.33 3.82
CA GLU A 59 -5.80 7.16 4.86
C GLU A 59 -5.90 8.63 4.47
N LEU A 60 -4.82 9.20 3.92
CA LEU A 60 -4.78 10.58 3.44
C LEU A 60 -5.75 10.81 2.28
N ILE A 61 -5.80 9.89 1.31
CA ILE A 61 -6.78 9.99 0.20
C ILE A 61 -8.21 9.85 0.72
N ASN A 62 -8.47 8.96 1.68
CA ASN A 62 -9.79 8.87 2.31
C ASN A 62 -10.20 10.18 3.01
N ALA A 63 -9.27 10.83 3.69
CA ALA A 63 -9.51 12.13 4.31
C ALA A 63 -9.82 13.20 3.28
N GLU A 64 -9.15 13.18 2.12
CA GLU A 64 -9.41 14.13 1.03
C GLU A 64 -10.75 13.87 0.34
N ILE A 65 -11.11 12.61 0.08
CA ILE A 65 -12.43 12.22 -0.45
C ILE A 65 -13.53 12.83 0.41
N LYS A 66 -13.44 12.71 1.75
CA LYS A 66 -14.43 13.25 2.68
C LYS A 66 -14.59 14.78 2.65
N LYS A 67 -13.58 15.52 2.17
CA LYS A 67 -13.65 16.98 2.04
C LYS A 67 -14.30 17.41 0.71
N VAL A 68 -14.25 16.53 -0.30
CA VAL A 68 -14.69 16.82 -1.67
C VAL A 68 -16.06 16.19 -1.98
N SER A 69 -16.43 15.12 -1.25
CA SER A 69 -17.77 14.51 -1.27
C SER A 69 -18.79 15.33 -0.50
#